data_AF-E6Y9Z6-F1
#
_entry.id   AF-E6Y9Z6-F1
#
_cell.length_a   1.000
_cell.length_b   1.000
_cell.length_c   1.000
_cell.angle_alpha   90.00
_cell.angle_beta   90.00
_cell.angle_gamma   90.00
#
_symmetry.space_group_name_H-M   'P 1'
#
loop_
_entity.id
_entity.type
_entity.pdbx_description
1 polymer ?
#
loop_
_entity_poly.entity_id
_entity_poly.type
_entity_poly.pdbx_seq_one_letter_code
_entity_poly.pdbx_strand_id
1 'polypeptide(L)'
;FSPVGENKRGGEVYRLYDVGGQRNERRKWIHLFEGVNAVIFCAAISEYDQMLFEDETKNRMMETKELFDWVLKQRCFEKTSFILFLNKFDIFEKKIQKVPLSVCEWFKDYQPIAPGKQEVEHAYEFVKKKFEELYFQSSKPDRVDRVFKIYRTTALDQKLVKKTFKLIDESMRRSREGT
;
A
#
# COMPACT_ATOMS: atom_id res chain seq x y z
N PHE A 1 -10.58 2.07 -19.78
CA PHE A 1 -10.77 1.76 -18.36
C PHE A 1 -12.10 1.06 -18.21
N SER A 2 -12.11 -0.19 -17.76
CA SER A 2 -13.35 -0.94 -17.54
C SER A 2 -13.39 -1.37 -16.09
N PRO A 3 -14.55 -1.30 -15.40
CA PRO A 3 -14.65 -1.77 -14.02
C PRO A 3 -14.28 -3.25 -13.95
N VAL A 4 -13.44 -3.62 -12.99
CA VAL A 4 -12.99 -5.02 -12.80
C VAL A 4 -14.02 -5.85 -12.04
N GLY A 5 -15.09 -5.20 -11.55
CA GLY A 5 -16.26 -5.84 -10.98
C GLY A 5 -17.24 -4.84 -10.37
N GLU A 6 -18.51 -5.24 -10.30
CA GLU A 6 -19.54 -4.59 -9.49
C GLU A 6 -20.04 -5.62 -8.47
N ASN A 7 -19.98 -5.28 -7.18
CA ASN A 7 -20.48 -6.15 -6.12
C ASN A 7 -21.59 -5.43 -5.36
N LYS A 8 -22.81 -5.97 -5.42
CA LYS A 8 -23.96 -5.49 -4.66
C LYS A 8 -24.04 -6.26 -3.35
N ARG A 9 -23.62 -5.63 -2.24
CA ARG A 9 -23.91 -6.12 -0.88
C ARG A 9 -24.49 -4.96 -0.08
N GLY A 10 -25.71 -5.11 0.41
CA GLY A 10 -26.36 -4.11 1.27
C GLY A 10 -26.84 -2.83 0.54
N GLY A 11 -27.01 -2.85 -0.78
CA GLY A 11 -27.47 -1.70 -1.56
C GLY A 11 -26.35 -0.76 -2.04
N GLU A 12 -25.13 -0.90 -1.51
CA GLU A 12 -23.96 -0.17 -1.97
C GLU A 12 -23.29 -0.87 -3.17
N VAL A 13 -22.84 -0.07 -4.14
CA VAL A 13 -22.13 -0.53 -5.33
C VAL A 13 -20.73 0.07 -5.32
N TYR A 14 -19.70 -0.80 -5.33
CA TYR A 14 -18.32 -0.39 -5.53
C TYR A 14 -17.94 -0.53 -7.00
N ARG A 15 -17.28 0.49 -7.55
CA ARG A 15 -16.61 0.43 -8.85
C ARG A 15 -15.11 0.42 -8.63
N LEU A 16 -14.47 -0.69 -8.96
CA LEU A 16 -13.02 -0.85 -8.85
C LEU A 16 -12.36 -0.60 -10.20
N TYR A 17 -11.39 0.31 -10.22
CA TYR A 17 -10.55 0.58 -11.37
C TYR A 17 -9.13 0.05 -11.09
N ASP A 18 -8.68 -0.88 -11.91
CA ASP A 18 -7.28 -1.33 -11.90
C ASP A 18 -6.46 -0.52 -12.89
N VAL A 19 -5.27 -0.10 -12.48
CA VAL A 19 -4.40 0.80 -13.25
C VAL A 19 -2.98 0.25 -13.27
N GLY A 20 -2.33 0.32 -14.43
CA GLY A 20 -0.93 -0.06 -14.56
C GLY A 20 -0.03 0.81 -13.67
N GLY A 21 0.84 0.16 -12.89
CA GLY A 21 1.77 0.84 -11.97
C GLY A 21 3.13 1.21 -12.56
N GLN A 22 3.44 0.75 -13.78
CA GLN A 22 4.68 1.07 -14.48
C GLN A 22 4.75 2.55 -14.85
N ARG A 23 5.96 3.13 -14.89
CA ARG A 23 6.15 4.59 -15.06
C ARG A 23 5.41 5.16 -16.27
N ASN A 24 5.39 4.44 -17.39
CA ASN A 24 4.72 4.88 -18.62
C ASN A 24 3.18 4.89 -18.51
N GLU A 25 2.60 4.04 -17.67
CA GLU A 25 1.15 3.93 -17.48
C GLU A 25 0.61 4.99 -16.51
N ARG A 26 1.45 5.50 -15.61
CA ARG A 26 1.05 6.48 -14.57
C ARG A 26 0.53 7.80 -15.15
N ARG A 27 0.94 8.17 -16.38
CA ARG A 27 0.42 9.36 -17.08
C ARG A 27 -1.10 9.31 -17.27
N LYS A 28 -1.69 8.10 -17.30
CA LYS A 28 -3.12 7.89 -17.51
C LYS A 28 -3.94 7.98 -16.21
N TRP A 29 -3.28 7.99 -15.04
CA TRP A 29 -3.95 7.94 -13.74
C TRP A 29 -4.83 9.16 -13.48
N ILE A 30 -4.42 10.35 -13.94
CA ILE A 30 -5.14 11.60 -13.70
C ILE A 30 -6.59 11.58 -14.21
N HIS A 31 -6.88 10.76 -15.23
CA HIS A 31 -8.24 10.60 -15.77
C HIS A 31 -9.20 9.84 -14.84
N LEU A 32 -8.70 9.27 -13.74
CA LEU A 32 -9.47 8.45 -12.80
C LEU A 32 -9.58 9.07 -11.41
N PHE A 33 -9.01 10.26 -11.21
CA PHE A 33 -8.80 10.83 -9.88
C PHE A 33 -10.00 11.61 -9.34
N GLU A 34 -11.03 11.84 -10.16
CA GLU A 34 -12.23 12.56 -9.73
C GLU A 34 -13.23 11.62 -9.02
N GLY A 35 -13.75 12.06 -7.88
CA GLY A 35 -14.79 11.32 -7.13
C GLY A 35 -14.31 10.03 -6.44
N VAL A 36 -13.00 9.84 -6.26
CA VAL A 36 -12.44 8.63 -5.64
C VAL A 36 -12.69 8.62 -4.13
N ASN A 37 -13.49 7.65 -3.66
CA ASN A 37 -13.75 7.46 -2.24
C ASN A 37 -12.56 6.87 -1.48
N ALA A 38 -11.84 5.95 -2.11
CA ALA A 38 -10.67 5.31 -1.51
C ALA A 38 -9.62 4.93 -2.56
N VAL A 39 -8.35 5.06 -2.20
CA VAL A 39 -7.21 4.54 -2.95
C VAL A 39 -6.72 3.26 -2.27
N ILE A 40 -6.64 2.17 -3.03
CA ILE A 40 -5.94 0.95 -2.61
C ILE A 40 -4.55 0.99 -3.23
N PHE A 41 -3.54 1.26 -2.41
CA PHE A 41 -2.15 1.30 -2.82
C PHE A 41 -1.47 -0.03 -2.49
N CYS A 42 -0.92 -0.72 -3.50
CA CYS A 42 -0.25 -2.00 -3.33
C CYS A 42 1.27 -1.81 -3.32
N ALA A 43 1.90 -1.91 -2.14
CA ALA A 43 3.34 -1.91 -1.97
C ALA A 43 3.86 -3.35 -1.91
N ALA A 44 4.73 -3.75 -2.85
CA ALA A 44 5.36 -5.06 -2.85
C ALA A 44 6.54 -5.08 -1.87
N ILE A 45 6.29 -5.41 -0.60
CA ILE A 45 7.32 -5.29 0.44
C ILE A 45 8.49 -6.24 0.25
N SER A 46 8.33 -7.31 -0.52
CA SER A 46 9.41 -8.26 -0.84
C SER A 46 10.48 -7.73 -1.79
N GLU A 47 10.31 -6.55 -2.39
CA GLU A 47 11.19 -6.02 -3.45
C GLU A 47 12.28 -5.08 -2.93
N TYR A 48 12.55 -5.09 -1.62
CA TYR A 48 13.52 -4.19 -0.97
C TYR A 48 14.97 -4.38 -1.44
N ASP A 49 15.32 -5.52 -2.02
CA ASP A 49 16.63 -5.87 -2.55
C ASP A 49 16.66 -5.91 -4.09
N GLN A 50 15.60 -5.45 -4.76
CA GLN A 50 15.46 -5.53 -6.21
C GLN A 50 15.61 -4.15 -6.87
N MET A 51 16.08 -4.14 -8.11
CA MET A 51 16.10 -2.95 -8.97
C MET A 51 14.90 -2.91 -9.91
N LEU A 52 14.50 -1.72 -10.36
CA LEU A 52 13.43 -1.57 -11.35
C LEU A 52 13.84 -2.23 -12.68
N PHE A 53 12.83 -2.66 -13.43
CA PHE A 53 13.07 -3.14 -14.80
C PHE A 53 13.37 -1.96 -15.74
N GLU A 54 12.72 -0.82 -15.51
CA GLU A 54 12.89 0.39 -16.31
C GLU A 54 14.19 1.15 -16.00
N ASP A 55 14.83 0.86 -14.86
CA ASP A 55 16.03 1.55 -14.36
C ASP A 55 16.77 0.66 -13.36
N GLU A 56 17.83 -0.03 -13.82
CA GLU A 56 18.60 -0.98 -13.01
C GLU A 56 19.41 -0.31 -11.89
N THR A 57 19.46 1.02 -11.84
CA THR A 57 20.13 1.77 -10.77
C THR A 57 19.17 2.14 -9.62
N LYS A 58 17.86 2.01 -9.85
CA LYS A 58 16.82 2.41 -8.90
C LYS A 58 16.24 1.21 -8.16
N ASN A 59 16.41 1.19 -6.84
CA ASN A 59 15.80 0.19 -5.98
C ASN A 59 14.26 0.28 -6.00
N ARG A 60 13.57 -0.87 -6.11
CA ARG A 60 12.10 -0.94 -6.24
C ARG A 60 11.35 -0.44 -5.01
N MET A 61 11.88 -0.68 -3.81
CA MET A 61 11.28 -0.17 -2.58
C MET A 61 11.43 1.35 -2.48
N MET A 62 12.56 1.91 -2.93
CA MET A 62 12.73 3.37 -3.01
C MET A 62 11.76 4.00 -4.02
N GLU A 63 11.53 3.37 -5.17
CA GLU A 63 10.49 3.81 -6.11
C GLU A 63 9.09 3.73 -5.48
N THR A 64 8.80 2.65 -4.76
CA THR A 64 7.50 2.47 -4.08
C THR A 64 7.26 3.56 -3.03
N LYS A 65 8.29 3.88 -2.24
CA LYS A 65 8.29 4.98 -1.27
C LYS A 65 7.96 6.32 -1.94
N GLU A 66 8.70 6.67 -2.99
CA GLU A 66 8.55 7.95 -3.70
C GLU A 66 7.18 8.05 -4.39
N LEU A 67 6.71 6.96 -4.98
CA LEU A 67 5.39 6.90 -5.60
C LEU A 67 4.29 7.07 -4.57
N PHE A 68 4.38 6.40 -3.41
CA PHE A 68 3.38 6.54 -2.35
C PHE A 68 3.32 7.98 -1.82
N ASP A 69 4.48 8.58 -1.55
CA ASP A 69 4.58 9.99 -1.16
C ASP A 69 3.94 10.93 -2.19
N TRP A 70 4.23 10.71 -3.47
CA TRP A 70 3.65 11.49 -4.57
C TRP A 70 2.12 11.34 -4.64
N VAL A 71 1.59 10.12 -4.50
CA VAL A 71 0.14 9.87 -4.51
C VAL A 71 -0.53 10.59 -3.33
N LEU A 72 0.05 10.51 -2.12
CA LEU A 72 -0.50 11.14 -0.93
C LEU A 72 -0.62 12.67 -1.05
N LYS A 73 0.24 13.29 -1.88
CA LYS A 73 0.30 14.74 -2.12
C LYS A 73 -0.70 15.23 -3.17
N GLN A 74 -1.32 14.36 -3.96
CA GLN A 74 -2.28 14.78 -4.99
C GLN A 74 -3.47 15.53 -4.40
N ARG A 75 -3.86 16.65 -5.01
CA ARG A 75 -4.95 17.51 -4.53
C ARG A 75 -6.31 16.84 -4.59
N CYS A 76 -6.55 16.01 -5.61
CA CYS A 76 -7.77 15.23 -5.77
C CYS A 76 -8.01 14.21 -4.63
N PHE A 77 -7.00 13.91 -3.81
CA PHE A 77 -7.07 12.95 -2.71
C PHE A 77 -7.06 13.60 -1.32
N GLU A 78 -7.53 14.84 -1.22
CA GLU A 78 -7.58 15.59 0.03
C GLU A 78 -8.47 14.92 1.08
N LYS A 79 -9.62 14.36 0.67
CA LYS A 79 -10.57 13.66 1.55
C LYS A 79 -10.67 12.15 1.27
N THR A 80 -9.83 11.64 0.39
CA THR A 80 -9.87 10.24 -0.04
C THR A 80 -9.24 9.33 1.01
N SER A 81 -9.91 8.23 1.35
CA SER A 81 -9.38 7.22 2.25
C SER A 81 -8.20 6.48 1.60
N PHE A 82 -7.19 6.12 2.38
CA PHE A 82 -6.03 5.37 1.93
C PHE A 82 -5.98 3.99 2.56
N ILE A 83 -5.92 2.98 1.71
CA ILE A 83 -5.78 1.57 2.08
C ILE A 83 -4.44 1.11 1.51
N LEU A 84 -3.48 0.85 2.38
CA LEU A 84 -2.17 0.37 2.00
C LEU A 84 -2.09 -1.15 2.15
N PHE A 85 -1.87 -1.84 1.05
CA PHE A 85 -1.55 -3.25 1.02
C PHE A 85 -0.04 -3.43 1.02
N LEU A 86 0.49 -3.96 2.14
CA LEU A 86 1.85 -4.49 2.20
C LEU A 86 1.80 -5.91 1.65
N ASN A 87 1.94 -6.01 0.33
CA ASN A 87 1.70 -7.20 -0.48
C ASN A 87 2.98 -8.01 -0.70
N LYS A 88 2.83 -9.24 -1.21
CA LYS A 88 3.90 -10.24 -1.40
C LYS A 88 4.55 -10.64 -0.06
N PHE A 89 3.75 -10.69 1.00
CA PHE A 89 4.24 -11.06 2.33
C PHE A 89 4.81 -12.49 2.36
N ASP A 90 4.26 -13.40 1.56
CA ASP A 90 4.74 -14.77 1.36
C ASP A 90 6.19 -14.84 0.83
N ILE A 91 6.57 -13.91 -0.05
CA ILE A 91 7.93 -13.79 -0.56
C ILE A 91 8.81 -13.09 0.47
N PHE A 92 8.29 -12.04 1.12
CA PHE A 92 8.99 -11.30 2.17
C PHE A 92 9.43 -12.20 3.33
N GLU A 93 8.55 -13.06 3.83
CA GLU A 93 8.80 -13.99 4.93
C GLU A 93 10.01 -14.90 4.65
N LYS A 94 10.13 -15.38 3.41
CA LYS A 94 11.25 -16.25 3.00
C LYS A 94 12.55 -15.45 2.78
N LYS A 95 12.43 -14.19 2.38
CA LYS A 95 13.56 -13.35 1.97
C LYS A 95 14.28 -12.75 3.16
N ILE A 96 13.56 -12.32 4.20
CA ILE A 96 14.15 -11.68 5.39
C ILE A 96 15.19 -12.56 6.09
N GLN A 97 15.03 -13.88 6.01
CA GLN A 97 15.97 -14.86 6.58
C GLN A 97 17.28 -15.00 5.78
N LYS A 98 17.38 -14.34 4.62
CA LYS A 98 18.49 -14.50 3.66
C LYS A 98 19.15 -13.18 3.28
N VAL A 99 18.34 -12.12 3.19
CA VAL A 99 18.79 -10.79 2.78
C VAL A 99 18.35 -9.80 3.86
N PRO A 100 19.29 -9.09 4.51
CA PRO A 100 18.95 -8.08 5.52
C PRO A 100 18.12 -6.93 4.91
N LEU A 101 17.17 -6.36 5.65
CA LEU A 101 16.44 -5.17 5.20
C LEU A 101 17.36 -3.97 4.92
N SER A 102 18.46 -3.87 5.66
CA SER A 102 19.40 -2.76 5.59
C SER A 102 20.11 -2.59 4.25
N VAL A 103 19.99 -3.57 3.33
CA VAL A 103 20.42 -3.40 1.93
C VAL A 103 19.59 -2.35 1.19
N CYS A 104 18.35 -2.12 1.63
CA CYS A 104 17.51 -1.04 1.13
C CYS A 104 17.86 0.26 1.85
N GLU A 105 18.08 1.33 1.09
CA GLU A 105 18.44 2.63 1.66
C GLU A 105 17.44 3.14 2.70
N TRP A 106 16.14 2.93 2.49
CA TRP A 106 15.11 3.40 3.41
C TRP A 106 15.11 2.66 4.76
N PHE A 107 15.71 1.48 4.80
CA PHE A 107 15.71 0.56 5.94
C PHE A 107 17.11 0.34 6.52
N LYS A 108 18.08 1.21 6.19
CA LYS A 108 19.48 1.12 6.65
C LYS A 108 19.63 1.04 8.17
N ASP A 109 18.68 1.61 8.91
CA ASP A 109 18.64 1.65 10.38
C ASP A 109 17.97 0.42 11.02
N TYR A 110 17.51 -0.56 10.22
CA TYR A 110 16.92 -1.79 10.76
C TYR A 110 17.95 -2.63 11.53
N GLN A 111 17.55 -3.08 12.73
CA GLN A 111 18.35 -3.98 13.57
C GLN A 111 17.52 -5.25 13.87
N PRO A 112 17.99 -6.45 13.48
CA PRO A 112 17.31 -7.69 13.82
C PRO A 112 17.43 -7.99 15.32
N ILE A 113 16.35 -8.48 15.93
CA ILE A 113 16.29 -8.73 17.40
C ILE A 113 16.49 -10.20 17.76
N ALA A 114 16.11 -11.13 16.88
CA ALA A 114 16.24 -12.57 17.05
C ALA A 114 15.99 -13.25 15.69
N PRO A 115 16.61 -14.41 15.39
CA PRO A 115 16.41 -15.12 14.13
C PRO A 115 15.05 -15.83 14.04
N GLY A 116 14.60 -16.11 12.83
CA GLY A 116 13.43 -16.97 12.56
C GLY A 116 12.10 -16.22 12.55
N LYS A 117 11.02 -16.82 13.09
CA LYS A 117 9.66 -16.22 13.00
C LYS A 117 9.55 -14.87 13.73
N GLN A 118 10.28 -14.70 14.83
CA GLN A 118 10.31 -13.43 15.55
C GLN A 118 10.95 -12.32 14.71
N GLU A 119 11.94 -12.67 13.88
CA GLU A 119 12.58 -11.75 12.94
C GLU A 119 11.58 -11.25 11.88
N VAL A 120 10.79 -12.16 11.30
CA VAL A 120 9.84 -11.84 10.23
C VAL A 120 8.81 -10.82 10.72
N GLU A 121 8.23 -11.05 11.90
CA GLU A 121 7.24 -10.14 12.48
C GLU A 121 7.86 -8.80 12.85
N HIS A 122 9.06 -8.80 13.43
CA HIS A 122 9.78 -7.57 13.76
C HIS A 122 10.12 -6.75 12.50
N ALA A 123 10.61 -7.41 11.45
CA ALA A 123 10.88 -6.82 10.15
C ALA A 123 9.62 -6.23 9.51
N TYR A 124 8.50 -6.96 9.58
CA TYR A 124 7.22 -6.47 9.07
C TYR A 124 6.74 -5.23 9.82
N GLU A 125 6.74 -5.25 11.16
CA GLU A 125 6.30 -4.09 11.94
C GLU A 125 7.21 -2.88 11.72
N PHE A 126 8.52 -3.09 11.52
CA PHE A 126 9.44 -2.03 11.11
C PHE A 126 9.06 -1.42 9.75
N VAL A 127 8.85 -2.24 8.72
CA VAL A 127 8.47 -1.77 7.38
C VAL A 127 7.13 -1.04 7.44
N LYS A 128 6.15 -1.62 8.14
CA LYS A 128 4.84 -1.00 8.37
C LYS A 128 4.98 0.37 9.02
N LYS A 129 5.78 0.50 10.08
CA LYS A 129 6.05 1.77 10.76
C LYS A 129 6.66 2.81 9.81
N LYS A 130 7.62 2.42 8.96
CA LYS A 130 8.19 3.33 7.94
C LYS A 130 7.13 3.89 7.00
N PHE A 131 6.16 3.06 6.58
CA PHE A 131 5.03 3.52 5.75
C PHE A 131 4.03 4.39 6.53
N GLU A 132 3.79 4.11 7.81
CA GLU A 132 2.98 4.98 8.69
C GLU A 132 3.63 6.35 8.85
N GLU A 133 4.93 6.39 9.17
CA GLU A 133 5.71 7.61 9.27
C GLU A 133 5.66 8.42 7.98
N LEU A 134 5.84 7.75 6.83
CA LEU A 134 5.72 8.41 5.52
C LEU A 134 4.31 8.97 5.29
N TYR A 135 3.26 8.23 5.64
CA TYR A 135 1.89 8.70 5.51
C TYR A 135 1.66 9.99 6.31
N PHE A 136 2.09 10.03 7.57
CA PHE A 136 1.91 11.21 8.42
C PHE A 136 2.81 12.39 8.00
N GLN A 137 4.04 12.13 7.55
CA GLN A 137 4.94 13.17 7.03
C GLN A 137 4.39 13.83 5.75
N SER A 138 3.75 13.06 4.88
CA SER A 138 3.19 13.56 3.62
C SER A 138 1.77 14.13 3.77
N SER A 139 1.14 13.92 4.93
CA SER A 139 -0.20 14.45 5.25
C SER A 139 -0.09 15.83 5.86
N LYS A 140 -0.64 16.83 5.17
CA LYS A 140 -0.74 18.20 5.70
C LYS A 140 -1.80 18.29 6.82
N PRO A 141 -1.73 19.32 7.70
CA PRO A 141 -2.67 19.52 8.79
C PRO A 141 -4.13 19.74 8.38
N ASP A 142 -4.41 20.03 7.11
CA ASP A 142 -5.75 20.15 6.52
C ASP A 142 -6.32 18.80 6.04
N ARG A 143 -5.55 17.70 6.15
CA ARG A 143 -5.90 16.35 5.65
C ARG A 143 -6.09 15.31 6.77
N VAL A 144 -6.37 15.76 7.99
CA VAL A 144 -6.36 14.91 9.21
C VAL A 144 -7.52 13.91 9.27
N ASP A 145 -8.61 14.16 8.53
CA ASP A 145 -9.82 13.32 8.56
C ASP A 145 -9.77 12.14 7.58
N ARG A 146 -8.66 11.95 6.86
CA ARG A 146 -8.51 10.82 5.94
C ARG A 146 -8.36 9.52 6.72
N VAL A 147 -9.24 8.56 6.43
CA VAL A 147 -9.08 7.19 6.93
C VAL A 147 -7.82 6.59 6.31
N PHE A 148 -6.89 6.13 7.15
CA PHE A 148 -5.72 5.38 6.73
C PHE A 148 -5.69 4.01 7.39
N LYS A 149 -5.56 2.95 6.57
CA LYS A 149 -5.48 1.57 7.04
C LYS A 149 -4.39 0.81 6.30
N ILE A 150 -3.66 -0.04 7.02
CA ILE A 150 -2.62 -0.90 6.48
C ILE A 150 -3.04 -2.35 6.65
N TYR A 151 -2.87 -3.15 5.60
CA TYR A 151 -3.13 -4.58 5.60
C TYR A 151 -1.92 -5.34 5.08
N ARG A 152 -1.52 -6.37 5.83
CA ARG A 152 -0.62 -7.41 5.35
C ARG A 152 -1.37 -8.27 4.34
N THR A 153 -0.84 -8.42 3.12
CA THR A 153 -1.52 -9.17 2.06
C THR A 153 -0.58 -10.10 1.29
N THR A 154 -1.19 -11.17 0.78
CA THR A 154 -0.66 -12.01 -0.27
C THR A 154 -1.76 -12.11 -1.31
N ALA A 155 -1.62 -11.39 -2.43
CA ALA A 155 -2.68 -11.27 -3.43
C ALA A 155 -3.14 -12.63 -4.02
N LEU A 156 -2.26 -13.64 -4.01
CA LEU A 156 -2.58 -14.99 -4.45
C LEU A 156 -3.47 -15.76 -3.45
N ASP A 157 -3.57 -15.30 -2.21
CA ASP A 157 -4.47 -15.86 -1.20
C ASP A 157 -5.86 -15.21 -1.32
N GLN A 158 -6.73 -15.87 -2.08
CA GLN A 158 -8.11 -15.42 -2.29
C GLN A 158 -8.91 -15.29 -0.98
N LYS A 159 -8.64 -16.12 0.04
CA LYS A 159 -9.35 -16.04 1.33
C LYS A 159 -8.94 -14.80 2.08
N LEU A 160 -7.64 -14.50 2.12
CA LEU A 160 -7.10 -13.29 2.72
C LEU A 160 -7.61 -12.05 2.00
N VAL A 161 -7.55 -12.01 0.67
CA VAL A 161 -8.07 -10.88 -0.12
C VAL A 161 -9.56 -10.64 0.18
N LYS A 162 -10.37 -11.69 0.16
CA LYS A 162 -11.81 -11.60 0.47
C LYS A 162 -12.07 -11.09 1.90
N LYS A 163 -11.27 -11.52 2.87
CA LYS A 163 -11.36 -11.03 4.26
C LYS A 163 -10.97 -9.55 4.35
N THR A 164 -9.87 -9.16 3.70
CA THR A 164 -9.39 -7.78 3.67
C THR A 164 -10.40 -6.84 3.05
N PHE A 165 -11.04 -7.22 1.93
CA PHE A 165 -12.09 -6.42 1.32
C PHE A 165 -13.32 -6.23 2.22
N LYS A 166 -13.69 -7.23 3.02
CA LYS A 166 -14.77 -7.07 4.02
C LYS A 166 -14.40 -6.06 5.10
N LEU A 167 -13.17 -6.10 5.60
CA LEU A 167 -12.70 -5.14 6.61
C LEU A 167 -12.64 -3.71 6.06
N ILE A 168 -12.27 -3.55 4.79
CA ILE A 168 -12.31 -2.26 4.09
C ILE A 168 -13.75 -1.76 4.01
N ASP A 169 -14.66 -2.60 3.54
CA ASP A 169 -16.09 -2.29 3.41
C ASP A 169 -16.70 -1.82 4.74
N GLU A 170 -16.44 -2.53 5.83
CA GLU A 170 -16.86 -2.15 7.19
C GLU A 170 -16.22 -0.85 7.68
N SER A 171 -14.97 -0.57 7.31
CA SER A 171 -14.30 0.68 7.67
C SER A 171 -14.89 1.87 6.88
N MET A 172 -15.19 1.67 5.60
CA MET A 172 -15.74 2.71 4.73
C MET A 172 -17.17 3.07 5.14
N ARG A 173 -18.01 2.08 5.51
CA ARG A 173 -19.35 2.35 6.05
C ARG A 173 -19.31 3.18 7.33
N ARG A 174 -18.49 2.78 8.31
CA ARG A 174 -18.35 3.52 9.58
C ARG A 174 -17.86 4.95 9.39
N SER A 175 -16.98 5.20 8.42
CA SER A 175 -16.51 6.55 8.13
C SER A 175 -17.59 7.48 7.56
N ARG A 176 -18.66 6.94 6.97
CA ARG A 176 -19.79 7.70 6.43
C ARG A 176 -20.87 7.99 7.48
N GLU A 177 -21.03 7.11 8.47
CA GLU A 177 -22.03 7.24 9.54
C GLU A 177 -21.59 8.21 10.65
N GLY A 178 -20.29 8.53 10.73
CA GLY A 178 -19.69 9.43 11.72
C GLY A 178 -19.52 10.89 11.27
N THR A 179 -20.06 11.26 10.10
CA THR A 179 -20.15 12.62 9.56
C THR A 179 -21.60 13.05 9.48
#